data_AF-A0A9D3N2B1-F1
#
_entry.id   AF-A0A9D3N2B1-F1
#
_cell.length_a   1.000
_cell.length_b   1.000
_cell.length_c   1.000
_cell.angle_alpha   90.00
_cell.angle_beta   90.00
_cell.angle_gamma   90.00
#
_symmetry.space_group_name_H-M   'P 1'
#
loop_
_entity.id
_entity.type
_entity.pdbx_description
1 polymer ?
#
loop_
_entity_poly.entity_id
_entity_poly.type
_entity_poly.pdbx_seq_one_letter_code
_entity_poly.pdbx_strand_id
1 'polypeptide(L)'
;MQLGLMAVLIFLSSAENGSTTRDPKDRRQRRISTEVPPSCSRGCELCSQYNGCLKCLPKLFILLERNDIREIGVCLSSCPEGYFGVRNPDMNKCTRCRIENCEACFSKGFCTKCKEGLYSLRGRCYNSCPKGFSTTNGTTECISTVQCELGEWGPWGPA
;
A
#
# COMPACT_ATOMS: atom_id res chain seq x y z
N MET A 1 49.15 65.24 -11.30
CA MET A 1 49.50 65.62 -9.91
C MET A 1 49.06 64.43 -9.05
N GLN A 2 49.85 63.68 -8.29
CA GLN A 2 51.27 63.56 -7.95
C GLN A 2 51.29 62.28 -7.06
N LEU A 3 52.11 61.25 -7.35
CA LEU A 3 53.27 60.82 -6.54
C LEU A 3 53.01 60.87 -5.02
N GLY A 4 53.16 59.85 -4.17
CA GLY A 4 53.86 58.57 -4.22
C GLY A 4 54.40 58.26 -2.81
N LEU A 5 54.43 56.96 -2.42
CA LEU A 5 55.28 56.31 -1.40
C LEU A 5 55.06 56.69 0.10
N MET A 6 55.05 55.74 1.06
CA MET A 6 56.20 54.91 1.47
C MET A 6 55.81 53.53 2.00
N ALA A 7 56.67 52.56 1.67
CA ALA A 7 56.64 51.16 2.04
C ALA A 7 57.37 50.89 3.38
N VAL A 8 57.04 49.77 4.02
CA VAL A 8 58.00 49.02 4.84
C VAL A 8 57.85 47.53 4.47
N LEU A 9 58.82 47.05 3.69
CA LEU A 9 59.09 45.63 3.46
C LEU A 9 60.17 45.21 4.45
N ILE A 10 59.95 44.12 5.19
CA ILE A 10 61.03 43.36 5.81
C ILE A 10 61.15 42.06 5.03
N PHE A 11 62.30 41.94 4.39
CA PHE A 11 62.78 40.81 3.59
C PHE A 11 63.36 39.70 4.48
N LEU A 12 63.65 38.57 3.81
CA LEU A 12 64.46 37.39 4.16
C LEU A 12 63.60 36.14 4.47
N SER A 13 63.73 35.00 3.79
CA SER A 13 64.75 34.52 2.86
C SER A 13 64.25 33.34 1.99
N SER A 14 64.92 33.20 0.87
CA SER A 14 64.75 32.32 -0.30
C SER A 14 65.07 30.83 -0.09
N ALA A 15 64.42 29.97 -0.90
CA ALA A 15 65.06 28.84 -1.60
C ALA A 15 64.21 28.39 -2.81
N GLU A 16 64.69 28.68 -4.02
CA GLU A 16 64.27 28.04 -5.27
C GLU A 16 64.93 26.67 -5.42
N ASN A 17 64.21 25.66 -5.94
CA ASN A 17 64.52 25.06 -7.24
C ASN A 17 63.59 23.89 -7.62
N GLY A 18 62.88 24.08 -8.75
CA GLY A 18 62.73 23.13 -9.86
C GLY A 18 62.18 21.71 -9.61
N SER A 19 60.96 21.46 -10.11
CA SER A 19 60.77 20.47 -11.18
C SER A 19 59.37 20.54 -11.79
N THR A 20 59.36 20.57 -13.12
CA THR A 20 58.22 20.53 -14.02
C THR A 20 57.45 19.22 -13.91
N THR A 21 56.12 19.29 -14.07
CA THR A 21 55.23 18.38 -14.83
C THR A 21 53.99 17.80 -14.10
N ARG A 22 52.86 17.95 -14.82
CA ARG A 22 51.62 17.13 -14.84
C ARG A 22 50.55 17.41 -13.78
N ASP A 23 49.62 18.24 -14.18
CA ASP A 23 48.19 18.16 -13.86
C ASP A 23 47.66 16.72 -14.04
N PRO A 24 46.90 16.19 -13.07
CA PRO A 24 45.84 15.24 -13.36
C PRO A 24 44.50 15.79 -12.85
N LYS A 25 43.63 16.10 -13.82
CA LYS A 25 42.16 16.19 -13.73
C LYS A 25 41.60 15.70 -12.38
N ASP A 26 41.11 16.65 -11.59
CA ASP A 26 40.26 16.43 -10.42
C ASP A 26 38.97 15.71 -10.85
N ARG A 27 39.07 14.39 -10.93
CA ARG A 27 37.96 13.48 -11.14
C ARG A 27 37.23 13.44 -9.80
N ARG A 28 36.26 14.36 -9.62
CA ARG A 28 35.30 14.36 -8.51
C ARG A 28 34.90 12.92 -8.19
N GLN A 29 35.54 12.38 -7.17
CA GLN A 29 35.28 11.04 -6.69
C GLN A 29 33.89 11.13 -6.05
N ARG A 30 32.85 10.71 -6.79
CA ARG A 30 31.58 10.35 -6.15
C ARG A 30 31.97 9.33 -5.11
N ARG A 31 31.93 9.73 -3.84
CA ARG A 31 31.97 8.79 -2.73
C ARG A 31 30.82 7.84 -2.99
N ILE A 32 31.15 6.62 -3.42
CA ILE A 32 30.21 5.51 -3.37
C ILE A 32 29.97 5.35 -1.88
N SER A 33 28.81 5.83 -1.43
CA SER A 33 28.36 5.60 -0.07
C SER A 33 28.28 4.07 0.08
N THR A 34 29.14 3.49 0.91
CA THR A 34 29.02 2.09 1.38
C THR A 34 27.91 1.97 2.43
N GLU A 35 26.87 2.79 2.31
CA GLU A 35 25.62 2.57 3.00
C GLU A 35 24.95 1.37 2.34
N VAL A 36 25.00 0.24 3.04
CA VAL A 36 24.07 -0.87 2.84
C VAL A 36 22.70 -0.24 2.63
N PRO A 37 22.02 -0.47 1.49
CA PRO A 37 20.68 0.06 1.28
C PRO A 37 19.84 -0.30 2.51
N PRO A 38 19.03 0.62 3.07
CA PRO A 38 18.16 0.27 4.18
C PRO A 38 17.39 -0.98 3.76
N SER A 39 17.68 -2.09 4.42
CA SER A 39 17.09 -3.36 4.05
C SER A 39 15.59 -3.20 4.20
N CYS A 40 14.86 -3.48 3.12
CA CYS A 40 13.43 -3.33 3.14
C CYS A 40 12.82 -4.22 4.23
N SER A 41 11.70 -3.76 4.81
CA SER A 41 10.94 -4.54 5.78
C SER A 41 10.62 -5.93 5.22
N ARG A 42 10.52 -6.93 6.09
CA ARG A 42 10.24 -8.32 5.70
C ARG A 42 9.00 -8.39 4.81
N GLY A 43 9.13 -9.02 3.63
CA GLY A 43 8.03 -9.12 2.67
C GLY A 43 7.97 -8.00 1.62
N CYS A 44 8.90 -7.05 1.64
CA CYS A 44 8.98 -5.98 0.66
C CYS A 44 10.14 -6.19 -0.32
N GLU A 45 9.87 -6.12 -1.62
CA GLU A 45 10.86 -6.22 -2.71
C GLU A 45 11.52 -4.86 -2.99
N LEU A 46 10.71 -3.80 -3.04
CA LEU A 46 11.16 -2.43 -3.31
C LEU A 46 10.60 -1.49 -2.26
N CYS A 47 11.46 -0.73 -1.58
CA CYS A 47 11.07 0.22 -0.55
C CYS A 47 11.72 1.60 -0.75
N SER A 48 11.13 2.61 -0.11
CA SER A 48 11.64 3.96 0.00
C SER A 48 11.63 4.39 1.46
N GLN A 49 12.57 5.26 1.84
CA GLN A 49 12.69 5.78 3.19
C GLN A 49 11.41 6.48 3.68
N TYR A 50 10.65 7.11 2.79
CA TYR A 50 9.49 7.93 3.15
C TYR A 50 8.13 7.28 2.89
N ASN A 51 8.05 6.47 1.82
CA ASN A 51 6.79 5.86 1.38
C ASN A 51 6.64 4.41 1.88
N GLY A 52 7.61 3.91 2.65
CA GLY A 52 7.64 2.50 3.05
C GLY A 52 7.82 1.57 1.86
N CYS A 53 7.05 0.49 1.82
CA CYS A 53 7.12 -0.46 0.73
C CYS A 53 6.40 0.05 -0.53
N LEU A 54 7.10 0.00 -1.66
CA LEU A 54 6.57 0.32 -2.98
C LEU A 54 6.06 -0.93 -3.72
N LYS A 55 6.70 -2.09 -3.48
CA LYS A 55 6.32 -3.37 -4.08
C LYS A 55 6.54 -4.52 -3.11
N CYS A 56 5.47 -5.24 -2.80
CA CYS A 56 5.51 -6.42 -1.95
C CYS A 56 5.97 -7.66 -2.71
N LEU A 57 6.52 -8.64 -1.98
CA LEU A 57 6.76 -9.97 -2.53
C LEU A 57 5.46 -10.61 -3.05
N PRO A 58 5.55 -11.56 -4.00
CA PRO A 58 4.39 -12.29 -4.49
C PRO A 58 3.55 -12.89 -3.36
N LYS A 59 2.23 -12.97 -3.59
CA LYS A 59 1.19 -13.45 -2.65
C LYS A 59 0.85 -12.51 -1.50
N LEU A 60 1.70 -11.54 -1.16
CA LEU A 60 1.37 -10.51 -0.17
C LEU A 60 0.49 -9.43 -0.77
N PHE A 61 -0.21 -8.70 0.10
CA PHE A 61 -1.03 -7.55 -0.22
C PHE A 61 -0.36 -6.28 0.30
N ILE A 62 -0.33 -5.23 -0.50
CA ILE A 62 0.04 -3.91 -0.01
C ILE A 62 -1.15 -3.23 0.68
N LEU A 63 -0.93 -2.64 1.84
CA LEU A 63 -1.84 -1.72 2.51
C LEU A 63 -1.18 -0.34 2.52
N LEU A 64 -1.95 0.69 2.14
CA LEU A 64 -1.51 2.07 2.20
C LEU A 64 -2.06 2.67 3.50
N GLU A 65 -1.19 2.75 4.50
CA GLU A 65 -1.51 3.34 5.79
C GLU A 65 -1.34 4.85 5.74
N ARG A 66 -2.41 5.57 6.07
CA ARG A 66 -2.41 7.04 6.08
C ARG A 66 -2.12 7.55 7.49
N ASN A 67 -0.97 8.19 7.65
CA ASN A 67 -0.57 8.90 8.86
C ASN A 67 -0.51 10.40 8.51
N ASP A 68 -1.61 11.10 8.77
CA ASP A 68 -1.84 12.50 8.41
C ASP A 68 -1.72 12.78 6.90
N ILE A 69 -0.58 13.37 6.50
CA ILE A 69 -0.22 13.76 5.13
C ILE A 69 0.57 12.63 4.45
N ARG A 70 1.15 11.71 5.22
CA ARG A 70 1.99 10.63 4.71
C ARG A 70 1.14 9.40 4.41
N GLU A 71 1.52 8.71 3.34
CA GLU A 71 0.97 7.41 2.98
C GLU A 71 2.14 6.42 2.89
N ILE A 72 2.08 5.37 3.69
CA ILE A 72 3.16 4.40 3.85
C ILE A 72 2.64 3.03 3.42
N GLY A 73 3.35 2.38 2.50
CA GLY A 73 3.04 1.04 2.05
C GLY A 73 3.56 -0.02 3.02
N VAL A 74 2.67 -0.91 3.45
CA VAL A 74 2.97 -2.05 4.34
C VAL A 74 2.52 -3.34 3.66
N CYS A 75 3.36 -4.39 3.73
CA CYS A 75 3.04 -5.69 3.13
C CYS A 75 2.45 -6.64 4.16
N LEU A 76 1.27 -7.20 3.87
CA LEU A 76 0.53 -8.09 4.74
C LEU A 76 0.20 -9.41 4.03
N SER A 77 0.09 -10.50 4.80
CA SER A 77 -0.37 -11.80 4.28
C SER A 77 -1.89 -11.83 4.06
N SER A 78 -2.63 -11.05 4.84
CA SER A 78 -4.08 -10.86 4.73
C SER A 78 -4.44 -9.41 5.06
N CYS A 79 -5.52 -8.91 4.46
CA CYS A 79 -5.99 -7.56 4.75
C CYS A 79 -6.65 -7.47 6.14
N PRO A 80 -6.49 -6.35 6.86
CA PRO A 80 -7.09 -6.14 8.16
C PRO A 80 -8.61 -5.91 8.08
N GLU A 81 -9.28 -5.87 9.23
CA GLU A 81 -10.71 -5.58 9.32
C GLU A 81 -11.08 -4.24 8.63
N GLY A 82 -12.24 -4.23 7.98
CA GLY A 82 -12.66 -3.09 7.16
C GLY A 82 -11.92 -2.96 5.81
N TYR A 83 -11.04 -3.90 5.45
CA TYR A 83 -10.40 -3.99 4.13
C TYR A 83 -10.63 -5.36 3.49
N PHE A 84 -10.64 -5.40 2.16
CA PHE A 84 -10.68 -6.63 1.38
C PHE A 84 -9.52 -6.69 0.40
N GLY A 85 -9.01 -7.90 0.16
CA GLY A 85 -7.89 -8.14 -0.74
C GLY A 85 -8.33 -8.13 -2.19
N VAL A 86 -7.65 -7.33 -3.02
CA VAL A 86 -7.84 -7.30 -4.47
C VAL A 86 -6.57 -7.81 -5.13
N ARG A 87 -6.67 -8.86 -5.94
CA ARG A 87 -5.56 -9.40 -6.73
C ARG A 87 -5.59 -8.78 -8.12
N ASN A 88 -4.63 -7.93 -8.42
CA ASN A 88 -4.44 -7.38 -9.77
C ASN A 88 -3.23 -8.03 -10.43
N PRO A 89 -3.12 -7.97 -11.77
CA PRO A 89 -1.92 -8.42 -12.49
C PRO A 89 -0.64 -7.72 -12.01
N ASP A 90 -0.73 -6.45 -11.63
CA ASP A 90 0.42 -5.65 -11.22
C ASP A 90 0.87 -5.95 -9.78
N MET A 91 -0.09 -5.99 -8.84
CA MET A 91 0.15 -6.20 -7.42
C MET A 91 -1.16 -6.49 -6.66
N ASN A 92 -1.09 -7.26 -5.58
CA ASN A 92 -2.25 -7.42 -4.70
C ASN A 92 -2.32 -6.24 -3.72
N LYS A 93 -3.51 -5.71 -3.48
CA LYS A 93 -3.73 -4.54 -2.62
C LYS A 93 -4.91 -4.74 -1.67
N CYS A 94 -4.81 -4.17 -0.48
CA CYS A 94 -5.93 -4.05 0.45
C CYS A 94 -6.74 -2.81 0.10
N THR A 95 -8.02 -2.99 -0.17
CA THR A 95 -8.96 -1.90 -0.48
C THR A 95 -9.95 -1.75 0.65
N ARG A 96 -10.20 -0.50 1.09
CA ARG A 96 -11.15 -0.23 2.16
C ARG A 96 -12.57 -0.62 1.74
N CYS A 97 -13.30 -1.24 2.66
CA CYS A 97 -14.72 -1.49 2.53
C CYS A 97 -15.51 -0.19 2.44
N ARG A 98 -16.40 -0.07 1.45
CA ARG A 98 -17.25 1.11 1.28
C ARG A 98 -18.75 0.80 1.41
N ILE A 99 -19.07 -0.42 1.81
CA ILE A 99 -20.47 -0.85 2.01
C ILE A 99 -20.93 -0.30 3.36
N GLU A 100 -22.08 0.37 3.36
CA GLU A 100 -22.65 0.93 4.58
C GLU A 100 -22.99 -0.17 5.58
N ASN A 101 -22.70 0.10 6.85
CA ASN A 101 -22.94 -0.80 7.97
C ASN A 101 -22.36 -2.22 7.84
N CYS A 102 -21.26 -2.36 7.11
CA CYS A 102 -20.53 -3.60 6.94
C CYS A 102 -19.29 -3.64 7.85
N GLU A 103 -19.09 -4.75 8.57
CA GLU A 103 -17.88 -5.01 9.37
C GLU A 103 -16.78 -5.63 8.51
N ALA A 104 -17.14 -6.64 7.72
CA ALA A 104 -16.23 -7.34 6.81
C ALA A 104 -16.88 -7.50 5.44
N CYS A 105 -16.15 -7.16 4.38
CA CYS A 105 -16.58 -7.40 3.01
C CYS A 105 -15.61 -8.27 2.24
N PHE A 106 -16.16 -9.05 1.32
CA PHE A 106 -15.41 -9.88 0.39
C PHE A 106 -14.99 -9.08 -0.85
N SER A 107 -15.86 -8.19 -1.30
CA SER A 107 -15.62 -7.35 -2.48
C SER A 107 -16.18 -5.94 -2.27
N LYS A 108 -16.00 -5.07 -3.27
CA LYS A 108 -16.55 -3.71 -3.26
C LYS A 108 -18.08 -3.66 -3.08
N GLY A 109 -18.79 -4.72 -3.48
CA GLY A 109 -20.26 -4.77 -3.45
C GLY A 109 -20.84 -5.92 -2.63
N PHE A 110 -20.01 -6.71 -1.94
CA PHE A 110 -20.45 -7.87 -1.20
C PHE A 110 -19.90 -7.86 0.22
N CYS A 111 -20.78 -7.61 1.19
CA CYS A 111 -20.54 -7.71 2.61
C CYS A 111 -20.72 -9.15 3.09
N THR A 112 -19.74 -9.67 3.82
CA THR A 112 -19.82 -11.00 4.43
C THR A 112 -20.32 -10.94 5.86
N LYS A 113 -20.07 -9.83 6.58
CA LYS A 113 -20.53 -9.62 7.94
C LYS A 113 -21.04 -8.20 8.12
N CYS A 114 -22.34 -8.07 8.37
CA CYS A 114 -22.96 -6.80 8.74
C CYS A 114 -22.69 -6.46 10.20
N LYS A 115 -22.82 -5.18 10.56
CA LYS A 115 -22.79 -4.75 11.96
C LYS A 115 -23.92 -5.41 12.76
N GLU A 116 -23.70 -5.57 14.06
CA GLU A 116 -24.69 -6.14 14.97
C GLU A 116 -26.06 -5.45 14.85
N GLY A 117 -27.13 -6.24 14.90
CA GLY A 117 -28.50 -5.76 14.79
C GLY A 117 -28.99 -5.50 13.36
N LEU A 118 -28.18 -5.78 12.33
CA LEU A 118 -28.56 -5.62 10.92
C LEU A 118 -28.73 -6.95 10.22
N TYR A 119 -29.52 -6.90 9.16
CA TYR A 119 -29.82 -8.05 8.31
C TYR A 119 -29.04 -7.99 7.00
N SER A 120 -28.44 -9.10 6.61
CA SER A 120 -27.75 -9.25 5.34
C SER A 120 -28.74 -9.71 4.25
N LEU A 121 -28.69 -9.07 3.09
CA LEU A 121 -29.40 -9.49 1.90
C LEU A 121 -28.52 -9.26 0.67
N ARG A 122 -28.18 -10.35 -0.03
CA ARG A 122 -27.37 -10.30 -1.28
C ARG A 122 -26.08 -9.49 -1.12
N GLY A 123 -25.42 -9.61 0.02
CA GLY A 123 -24.16 -8.91 0.32
C GLY A 123 -24.33 -7.42 0.69
N ARG A 124 -25.52 -6.96 1.03
CA ARG A 124 -25.76 -5.61 1.60
C ARG A 124 -26.44 -5.73 2.96
N CYS A 125 -26.27 -4.69 3.78
CA CYS A 125 -26.77 -4.66 5.15
C CYS A 125 -27.97 -3.70 5.26
N TYR A 126 -29.01 -4.14 5.94
CA TYR A 126 -30.28 -3.42 6.11
C TYR A 126 -30.73 -3.44 7.56
N ASN A 127 -31.41 -2.38 8.01
CA ASN A 127 -32.00 -2.32 9.35
C ASN A 127 -33.19 -3.28 9.51
N SER A 128 -33.89 -3.58 8.41
CA SER A 128 -35.00 -4.53 8.35
C SER A 128 -35.06 -5.18 6.97
N CYS A 129 -35.61 -6.39 6.89
CA CYS A 129 -35.75 -7.07 5.59
C CYS A 129 -36.74 -6.31 4.68
N PRO A 130 -36.38 -6.05 3.42
CA PRO A 130 -37.28 -5.40 2.46
C PRO A 130 -38.47 -6.29 2.09
N LYS A 131 -39.51 -5.71 1.48
CA LYS A 131 -40.73 -6.43 1.08
C LYS A 131 -40.40 -7.66 0.22
N GLY A 132 -41.04 -8.79 0.53
CA GLY A 132 -40.80 -10.08 -0.13
C GLY A 132 -39.62 -10.89 0.43
N PHE A 133 -39.03 -10.42 1.54
CA PHE A 133 -38.03 -11.14 2.31
C PHE A 133 -38.40 -11.17 3.79
N SER A 134 -38.11 -12.27 4.45
CA SER A 134 -38.29 -12.45 5.89
C SER A 134 -37.01 -13.04 6.48
N THR A 135 -36.82 -12.87 7.78
CA THR A 135 -35.80 -13.60 8.50
C THR A 135 -36.30 -15.00 8.84
N THR A 136 -35.37 -15.95 8.85
CA THR A 136 -35.60 -17.26 9.48
C THR A 136 -35.24 -17.14 10.95
N ASN A 137 -36.03 -17.77 11.82
CA ASN A 137 -35.86 -17.71 13.29
C ASN A 137 -34.39 -17.92 13.71
N GLY A 138 -33.75 -16.87 14.22
CA GLY A 138 -32.38 -16.88 14.73
C GLY A 138 -31.27 -16.54 13.73
N THR A 139 -31.59 -16.27 12.46
CA THR A 139 -30.61 -15.87 11.43
C THR A 139 -30.65 -14.36 11.16
N THR A 140 -29.49 -13.74 10.96
CA THR A 140 -29.34 -12.34 10.53
C THR A 140 -29.37 -12.19 9.00
N GLU A 141 -29.89 -13.18 8.28
CA GLU A 141 -29.98 -13.18 6.82
C GLU A 141 -31.46 -13.09 6.38
N CYS A 142 -31.72 -12.22 5.41
CA CYS A 142 -33.02 -12.09 4.78
C CYS A 142 -33.17 -13.13 3.67
N ILE A 143 -34.11 -14.06 3.83
CA ILE A 143 -34.48 -15.05 2.81
C ILE A 143 -35.72 -14.61 2.06
N SER A 144 -35.84 -14.99 0.78
CA SER A 144 -37.04 -14.68 0.00
C SER A 144 -38.24 -15.44 0.56
N THR A 145 -39.37 -14.75 0.68
CA THR A 145 -40.65 -15.37 1.08
C THR A 145 -41.31 -16.14 -0.06
N VAL A 146 -40.74 -16.11 -1.26
CA VAL A 146 -41.23 -16.91 -2.39
C VAL A 146 -40.77 -18.35 -2.15
N GLN A 147 -41.67 -19.18 -1.63
CA GLN A 147 -41.50 -20.62 -1.67
C GLN A 147 -41.38 -21.00 -3.15
N CYS A 148 -40.20 -21.46 -3.58
CA CYS A 148 -40.09 -22.10 -4.88
C CYS A 148 -40.98 -23.35 -4.83
N GLU A 149 -42.02 -23.40 -5.65
CA GLU A 149 -42.76 -24.64 -5.86
C GLU A 149 -41.81 -25.61 -6.56
N LEU A 150 -41.28 -26.57 -5.80
CA LEU A 150 -40.56 -27.70 -6.36
C LEU A 150 -41.58 -28.52 -7.15
N GLY A 151 -41.56 -28.39 -8.47
CA GLY A 151 -42.35 -29.25 -9.36
C GLY A 151 -41.98 -30.71 -9.16
N GLU A 152 -42.91 -31.62 -9.42
CA GLU A 152 -42.68 -33.05 -9.32
C GLU A 152 -41.53 -33.47 -10.24
N TRP A 153 -40.62 -34.29 -9.72
CA TRP A 153 -39.52 -34.86 -10.51
C TRP A 153 -40.12 -35.73 -11.63
N GLY A 154 -39.75 -35.45 -12.88
CA GLY A 154 -40.12 -36.29 -14.01
C GLY A 154 -39.52 -37.69 -13.90
N PRO A 155 -40.15 -38.72 -14.50
CA PRO A 155 -39.60 -40.07 -14.49
C PRO A 155 -38.22 -40.11 -15.16
N TRP A 156 -37.28 -40.80 -14.54
CA TRP A 156 -36.00 -41.15 -15.16
C TRP A 156 -36.27 -42.12 -16.31
N GLY A 157 -36.26 -41.62 -17.55
CA GLY A 157 -36.58 -42.44 -18.73
C GLY A 157 -35.39 -43.32 -19.16
N PRO A 158 -35.62 -44.58 -19.55
CA PRO A 158 -34.67 -45.35 -20.34
C PRO A 158 -34.73 -44.89 -21.81
N ALA A 159 -33.57 -44.62 -22.39
CA ALA A 159 -33.39 -44.46 -23.84
C ALA A 159 -33.32 -45.83 -24.53
#